data_AF-A0A2E0WYB9-F1
#
_entry.id   AF-A0A2E0WYB9-F1
#
_cell.length_a   1.000
_cell.length_b   1.000
_cell.length_c   1.000
_cell.angle_alpha   90.00
_cell.angle_beta   90.00
_cell.angle_gamma   90.00
#
_symmetry.space_group_name_H-M   'P 1'
#
loop_
_entity.id
_entity.type
_entity.pdbx_description
1 polymer ?
#
loop_
_entity_poly.entity_id
_entity_poly.type
_entity_poly.pdbx_seq_one_letter_code
_entity_poly.pdbx_strand_id
1 'polypeptide(L)'
;MTAVATREPVMLIVLIETGEFRWYAAGVDRNSEVTPLVRSPSNDLSPYVAQPYDEQVSFLRHRLSGVLQRGCDRLFGRGQKPALIVLVADGLFLEAVPELTQRVADHFVQWMTNPPVVFLVLGQSRADKRVIAGDWPAAERAAFEKAWPALAAAQSQEDLWELIETRR
;
A
#
# COMPACT_ATOMS: atom_id res chain seq x y z
N MET A 1 31.26 19.99 0.59
CA MET A 1 30.19 19.15 0.03
C MET A 1 29.79 18.14 1.08
N THR A 2 28.73 18.40 1.82
CA THR A 2 28.21 17.49 2.85
C THR A 2 27.69 16.24 2.16
N ALA A 3 28.21 15.06 2.51
CA ALA A 3 27.69 13.80 2.00
C ALA A 3 26.19 13.75 2.33
N VAL A 4 25.33 13.71 1.31
CA VAL A 4 23.93 13.39 1.50
C VAL A 4 23.92 12.00 2.10
N ALA A 5 23.57 11.88 3.38
CA ALA A 5 23.44 10.57 4.03
C ALA A 5 22.53 9.71 3.13
N THR A 6 23.10 8.67 2.54
CA THR A 6 22.41 7.82 1.59
C THR A 6 21.35 7.05 2.35
N ARG A 7 20.10 7.48 2.24
CA ARG A 7 18.96 6.79 2.85
C ARG A 7 18.89 5.35 2.37
N GLU A 8 18.61 4.44 3.29
CA GLU A 8 18.49 3.02 2.99
C GLU A 8 17.25 2.76 2.10
N PRO A 9 17.41 2.09 0.95
CA PRO A 9 16.28 1.75 0.10
C PRO A 9 15.49 0.56 0.65
N VAL A 10 14.17 0.73 0.77
CA VAL A 10 13.22 -0.30 1.26
C VAL A 10 12.01 -0.40 0.33
N MET A 11 11.22 -1.47 0.44
CA MET A 11 9.89 -1.51 -0.18
C MET A 11 8.87 -0.84 0.75
N LEU A 12 8.03 0.03 0.20
CA LEU A 12 6.84 0.53 0.89
C LEU A 12 5.65 -0.34 0.48
N ILE A 13 5.09 -1.07 1.44
CA ILE A 13 3.92 -1.92 1.24
C ILE A 13 2.69 -1.20 1.78
N VAL A 14 1.63 -1.10 0.97
CA VAL A 14 0.33 -0.63 1.41
C VAL A 14 -0.67 -1.76 1.31
N LEU A 15 -1.17 -2.23 2.45
CA LEU A 15 -2.23 -3.24 2.50
C LEU A 15 -3.59 -2.52 2.54
N ILE A 16 -4.50 -2.93 1.67
CA ILE A 16 -5.85 -2.38 1.54
C ILE A 16 -6.82 -3.50 1.91
N GLU A 17 -7.52 -3.32 3.03
CA GLU A 17 -8.61 -4.19 3.47
C GLU A 17 -9.91 -3.65 2.91
N THR A 18 -10.35 -4.24 1.79
CA THR A 18 -11.54 -3.83 1.06
C THR A 18 -12.82 -4.12 1.86
N GLY A 19 -12.83 -5.19 2.66
CA GLY A 19 -13.96 -5.55 3.53
C GLY A 19 -14.16 -4.64 4.74
N GLU A 20 -13.06 -4.13 5.32
CA GLU A 20 -13.07 -3.25 6.51
C GLU A 20 -12.92 -1.77 6.14
N PHE A 21 -12.79 -1.47 4.84
CA PHE A 21 -12.54 -0.14 4.31
C PHE A 21 -11.36 0.54 5.03
N ARG A 22 -10.28 -0.21 5.23
CA ARG A 22 -9.10 0.18 6.02
C ARG A 22 -7.82 0.00 5.22
N TRP A 23 -6.77 0.72 5.60
CA TRP A 23 -5.44 0.53 5.03
C TRP A 23 -4.34 0.52 6.09
N TYR A 24 -3.22 -0.08 5.71
CA TYR A 24 -1.98 -0.15 6.47
C TYR A 24 -0.82 0.24 5.55
N ALA A 25 0.22 0.90 6.08
CA ALA A 25 1.47 1.10 5.39
C ALA A 25 2.65 0.57 6.22
N ALA A 26 3.50 -0.25 5.60
CA ALA A 26 4.65 -0.89 6.21
C ALA A 26 5.91 -0.75 5.34
N GLY A 27 7.07 -0.69 5.97
CA GLY A 27 8.35 -0.87 5.29
C GLY A 27 8.75 -2.34 5.27
N VAL A 28 9.40 -2.78 4.20
CA VAL A 28 10.11 -4.07 4.13
C VAL A 28 11.53 -3.81 3.67
N ASP A 29 12.51 -4.17 4.50
CA ASP A 29 13.92 -3.97 4.20
C ASP A 29 14.51 -5.07 3.30
N ARG A 30 15.82 -5.00 3.06
CA ARG A 30 16.54 -5.99 2.24
C ARG A 30 16.66 -7.38 2.88
N ASN A 31 16.51 -7.46 4.20
CA ASN A 31 16.52 -8.71 4.96
C ASN A 31 15.13 -9.38 5.00
N SER A 32 14.11 -8.69 4.45
CA SER A 32 12.70 -9.05 4.52
C SER A 32 12.11 -8.86 5.92
N GLU A 33 12.70 -7.96 6.71
CA GLU A 33 12.16 -7.53 7.99
C GLU A 33 11.06 -6.48 7.77
N VAL A 34 9.97 -6.66 8.51
CA VAL A 34 8.77 -5.84 8.41
C VAL A 34 8.81 -4.76 9.47
N THR A 35 8.61 -3.52 9.03
CA THR A 35 8.42 -2.37 9.92
C THR A 35 6.99 -1.83 9.73
N PRO A 36 6.06 -2.15 10.64
CA PRO A 36 4.76 -1.47 10.70
C PRO A 36 4.96 0.05 10.86
N LEU A 37 4.26 0.85 10.06
CA LEU A 37 4.38 2.31 10.12
C LEU A 37 3.09 2.91 10.64
N VAL A 38 2.03 2.84 9.82
CA VAL A 38 0.78 3.55 10.07
C VAL A 38 -0.41 2.73 9.60
N ARG A 39 -1.58 2.96 10.21
CA ARG A 39 -2.87 2.42 9.77
C ARG A 39 -3.96 3.47 9.85
N SER A 40 -5.03 3.28 9.10
CA SER A 40 -6.26 4.05 9.30
C SER A 40 -7.18 3.44 10.35
N PRO A 41 -8.17 4.21 10.85
CA PRO A 41 -9.35 3.60 11.44
C PRO A 41 -10.08 2.73 10.40
N SER A 42 -10.94 1.83 10.89
CA SER A 42 -11.93 1.15 10.05
C SER A 42 -12.86 2.17 9.40
N ASN A 43 -13.39 1.85 8.21
CA ASN A 43 -14.25 2.75 7.44
C ASN A 43 -13.59 4.04 6.91
N ASP A 44 -12.25 4.17 6.94
CA ASP A 44 -11.57 5.34 6.32
C ASP A 44 -11.78 5.39 4.80
N LEU A 45 -11.95 4.23 4.16
CA LEU A 45 -12.24 4.12 2.74
C LEU A 45 -13.74 4.09 2.41
N SER A 46 -14.65 3.98 3.38
CA SER A 46 -16.08 3.88 3.07
C SER A 46 -16.69 5.08 2.30
N PRO A 47 -16.14 6.31 2.32
CA PRO A 47 -16.77 7.42 1.60
C PRO A 47 -16.82 7.30 0.07
N TYR A 48 -16.06 6.40 -0.57
CA TYR A 48 -16.27 6.15 -2.01
C TYR A 48 -17.55 5.34 -2.28
N VAL A 49 -18.06 4.62 -1.28
CA VAL A 49 -19.29 3.85 -1.43
C VAL A 49 -20.44 4.80 -1.75
N ALA A 50 -21.32 4.37 -2.65
CA ALA A 50 -22.45 5.14 -3.16
C ALA A 50 -22.12 6.43 -3.95
N GLN A 51 -20.85 6.71 -4.23
CA GLN A 51 -20.47 7.81 -5.13
C GLN A 51 -20.55 7.39 -6.61
N PRO A 52 -20.79 8.33 -7.54
CA PRO A 52 -20.59 8.09 -8.96
C PRO A 52 -19.17 7.60 -9.27
N TYR A 53 -19.00 6.78 -10.31
CA TYR A 53 -17.73 6.14 -10.65
C TYR A 53 -16.52 7.09 -10.68
N ASP A 54 -16.64 8.26 -11.33
CA ASP A 54 -15.54 9.22 -11.42
C ASP A 54 -15.15 9.79 -10.04
N GLU A 55 -16.13 9.95 -9.15
CA GLU A 55 -15.91 10.38 -7.77
C GLU A 55 -15.28 9.26 -6.94
N GLN A 56 -15.64 7.99 -7.17
CA GLN A 56 -14.97 6.84 -6.55
C GLN A 56 -13.49 6.80 -6.92
N VAL A 57 -13.19 6.91 -8.22
CA VAL A 57 -11.81 6.95 -8.74
C VAL A 57 -11.06 8.13 -8.13
N SER A 58 -11.65 9.33 -8.13
CA SER A 58 -11.04 10.53 -7.58
C SER A 58 -10.73 10.39 -6.09
N PHE A 59 -11.70 9.91 -5.31
CA PHE A 59 -11.56 9.68 -3.88
C PHE A 59 -10.44 8.69 -3.58
N LEU A 60 -10.47 7.50 -4.20
CA LEU A 60 -9.49 6.44 -3.92
C LEU A 60 -8.07 6.88 -4.30
N ARG A 61 -7.92 7.58 -5.44
CA ARG A 61 -6.63 8.15 -5.84
C ARG A 61 -6.13 9.14 -4.80
N HIS A 62 -6.94 10.13 -4.43
CA HIS A 62 -6.55 11.14 -3.44
C HIS A 62 -6.19 10.50 -2.10
N ARG A 63 -7.03 9.57 -1.65
CA ARG A 63 -6.87 8.90 -0.36
C ARG A 63 -5.59 8.07 -0.32
N LEU A 64 -5.38 7.20 -1.31
CA LEU A 64 -4.21 6.33 -1.39
C LEU A 64 -2.92 7.12 -1.66
N SER A 65 -2.95 8.22 -2.43
CA SER A 65 -1.81 9.14 -2.51
C SER A 65 -1.42 9.70 -1.14
N GLY A 66 -2.40 10.05 -0.31
CA GLY A 66 -2.17 10.46 1.08
C GLY A 66 -1.57 9.35 1.96
N VAL A 67 -1.97 8.09 1.73
CA VAL A 67 -1.35 6.92 2.40
C VAL A 67 0.12 6.80 2.05
N LEU A 68 0.44 6.88 0.75
CA LEU A 68 1.81 6.80 0.27
C LEU A 68 2.68 7.93 0.82
N GLN A 69 2.18 9.15 0.83
CA GLN A 69 2.88 10.28 1.45
C GLN A 69 3.20 9.99 2.92
N ARG A 70 2.21 9.54 3.71
CA ARG A 70 2.43 9.20 5.12
C ARG A 70 3.44 8.07 5.31
N GLY A 71 3.35 7.03 4.48
CA GLY A 71 4.31 5.92 4.47
C GLY A 71 5.73 6.41 4.20
N CYS A 72 5.90 7.23 3.15
CA CYS A 72 7.16 7.88 2.83
C CYS A 72 7.67 8.72 4.00
N ASP A 73 6.85 9.57 4.60
CA ASP A 73 7.26 10.42 5.72
C ASP A 73 7.80 9.59 6.90
N ARG A 74 7.13 8.48 7.25
CA ARG A 74 7.58 7.58 8.33
C ARG A 74 8.88 6.85 7.99
N LEU A 75 9.07 6.43 6.74
CA LEU A 75 10.33 5.85 6.29
C LEU A 75 11.47 6.88 6.33
N PHE A 76 11.20 8.12 5.88
CA PHE A 76 12.19 9.19 5.88
C PHE A 76 12.64 9.56 7.29
N GLY A 77 11.71 9.59 8.27
CA GLY A 77 12.01 9.78 9.68
C GLY A 77 12.92 8.69 10.27
N ARG A 78 12.99 7.52 9.63
CA ARG A 78 13.85 6.38 9.98
C ARG A 78 15.14 6.30 9.14
N GLY A 79 15.43 7.31 8.33
CA GLY A 79 16.60 7.27 7.43
C GLY A 79 16.45 6.33 6.23
N GLN A 80 15.22 5.88 5.95
CA GLN A 80 14.89 4.98 4.84
C GLN A 80 14.22 5.76 3.70
N LYS A 81 14.20 5.19 2.50
CA LYS A 81 13.47 5.71 1.33
C LYS A 81 12.83 4.56 0.55
N PRO A 82 11.62 4.74 0.00
CA PRO A 82 11.03 3.72 -0.87
C PRO A 82 11.82 3.59 -2.16
N ALA A 83 12.16 2.36 -2.53
CA ALA A 83 12.75 1.99 -3.81
C ALA A 83 11.74 1.26 -4.72
N LEU A 84 10.67 0.72 -4.12
CA LEU A 84 9.50 0.14 -4.79
C LEU A 84 8.29 0.39 -3.89
N ILE A 85 7.14 0.68 -4.48
CA ILE A 85 5.85 0.73 -3.80
C ILE A 85 5.02 -0.48 -4.23
N VAL A 86 4.46 -1.21 -3.27
CA VAL A 86 3.56 -2.34 -3.53
C VAL A 86 2.22 -2.07 -2.86
N LEU A 87 1.20 -1.84 -3.67
CA LEU A 87 -0.20 -1.75 -3.22
C LEU A 87 -0.80 -3.15 -3.27
N VAL A 88 -1.43 -3.61 -2.19
CA VAL A 88 -2.01 -4.94 -2.07
C VAL A 88 -3.43 -4.83 -1.57
N ALA A 89 -4.41 -5.05 -2.43
CA ALA A 89 -5.80 -5.16 -2.02
C ALA A 89 -6.16 -6.62 -1.72
N ASP A 90 -6.89 -6.86 -0.64
CA ASP A 90 -7.38 -8.19 -0.26
C ASP A 90 -8.56 -8.70 -1.11
N GLY A 91 -8.98 -7.90 -2.10
CA GLY A 91 -10.04 -8.18 -3.05
C GLY A 91 -10.20 -7.02 -4.03
N LEU A 92 -11.29 -7.06 -4.82
CA LEU A 92 -11.72 -5.88 -5.57
C LEU A 92 -12.39 -4.89 -4.61
N PHE A 93 -12.33 -3.59 -4.93
CA PHE A 93 -13.11 -2.60 -4.19
C PHE A 93 -14.61 -2.96 -4.21
N LEU A 94 -15.19 -3.06 -3.02
CA LEU A 94 -16.57 -3.48 -2.82
C LEU A 94 -17.55 -2.38 -3.22
N GLU A 95 -18.80 -2.76 -3.51
CA GLU A 95 -19.88 -1.80 -3.84
C GLU A 95 -19.52 -0.83 -4.98
N ALA A 96 -18.71 -1.33 -5.92
CA ALA A 96 -18.26 -0.61 -7.09
C ALA A 96 -18.31 -1.52 -8.33
N VAL A 97 -18.24 -0.88 -9.50
CA VAL A 97 -18.08 -1.63 -10.75
C VAL A 97 -16.70 -2.30 -10.79
N PRO A 98 -16.58 -3.51 -11.37
CA PRO A 98 -15.33 -4.29 -11.35
C PRO A 98 -14.10 -3.53 -11.86
N GLU A 99 -14.30 -2.60 -12.80
CA GLU A 99 -13.27 -1.79 -13.44
C GLU A 99 -12.60 -0.78 -12.49
N LEU A 100 -13.25 -0.42 -11.37
CA LEU A 100 -12.72 0.57 -10.42
C LEU A 100 -11.33 0.19 -9.93
N THR A 101 -11.13 -1.08 -9.56
CA THR A 101 -9.85 -1.56 -9.03
C THR A 101 -8.75 -1.44 -10.07
N GLN A 102 -9.01 -1.86 -11.32
CA GLN A 102 -8.05 -1.72 -12.41
C GLN A 102 -7.76 -0.25 -12.71
N ARG A 103 -8.79 0.61 -12.72
CA ARG A 103 -8.62 2.04 -12.99
C ARG A 103 -7.75 2.74 -11.97
N VAL A 104 -7.91 2.41 -10.68
CA VAL A 104 -7.08 2.93 -9.59
C VAL A 104 -5.65 2.40 -9.71
N ALA A 105 -5.48 1.11 -10.00
CA ALA A 105 -4.16 0.48 -10.18
C ALA A 105 -3.38 1.11 -11.35
N ASP A 106 -4.00 1.24 -12.51
CA ASP A 106 -3.42 1.87 -13.70
C ASP A 106 -2.99 3.30 -13.41
N HIS A 107 -3.80 4.06 -12.66
CA HIS A 107 -3.46 5.43 -12.30
C HIS A 107 -2.13 5.50 -11.54
N PHE A 108 -1.96 4.69 -10.50
CA PHE A 108 -0.74 4.76 -9.69
C PHE A 108 0.50 4.35 -10.47
N VAL A 109 0.40 3.34 -11.32
CA VAL A 109 1.51 2.88 -12.17
C VAL A 109 1.87 3.89 -13.25
N GLN A 110 0.88 4.54 -13.87
CA GLN A 110 1.12 5.54 -14.91
C GLN A 110 1.74 6.83 -14.36
N TRP A 111 1.34 7.26 -13.16
CA TRP A 111 1.70 8.57 -12.63
C TRP A 111 2.88 8.55 -11.67
N MET A 112 3.23 7.42 -11.06
CA MET A 112 4.38 7.30 -10.16
C MET A 112 5.49 6.46 -10.82
N THR A 113 6.50 7.15 -11.34
CA THR A 113 7.62 6.53 -12.05
C THR A 113 8.87 6.35 -11.19
N ASN A 114 9.00 7.07 -10.08
CA ASN A 114 10.15 6.97 -9.18
C ASN A 114 9.75 7.33 -7.73
N PRO A 115 9.57 6.35 -6.82
CA PRO A 115 9.76 4.91 -7.04
C PRO A 115 8.68 4.26 -7.92
N PRO A 116 8.98 3.14 -8.62
CA PRO A 116 8.00 2.36 -9.37
C PRO A 116 6.93 1.77 -8.45
N VAL A 117 5.79 1.40 -9.04
CA VAL A 117 4.63 0.85 -8.34
C VAL A 117 4.23 -0.48 -8.93
N VAL A 118 3.85 -1.39 -8.05
CA VAL A 118 3.15 -2.63 -8.38
C VAL A 118 1.83 -2.64 -7.63
N PHE A 119 0.76 -3.04 -8.31
CA PHE A 119 -0.55 -3.23 -7.70
C PHE A 119 -0.94 -4.71 -7.76
N LEU A 120 -1.24 -5.27 -6.58
CA LEU A 120 -1.64 -6.66 -6.39
C LEU A 120 -3.08 -6.74 -5.88
N VAL A 121 -3.78 -7.78 -6.30
CA VAL A 121 -5.04 -8.21 -5.69
C VAL A 121 -4.86 -9.63 -5.17
N LEU A 122 -5.28 -9.88 -3.93
CA LEU A 122 -5.33 -11.21 -3.35
C LEU A 122 -6.55 -11.98 -3.88
N GLY A 123 -6.38 -13.28 -4.10
CA GLY A 123 -7.46 -14.21 -4.39
C GLY A 123 -8.18 -14.68 -3.12
N GLN A 124 -9.06 -15.67 -3.27
CA GLN A 124 -9.78 -16.26 -2.12
C GLN A 124 -8.83 -16.83 -1.07
N SER A 125 -7.73 -17.43 -1.51
CA SER A 125 -6.59 -17.69 -0.66
C SER A 125 -5.70 -16.46 -0.63
N ARG A 126 -5.36 -15.96 0.56
CA ARG A 126 -4.33 -14.89 0.73
C ARG A 126 -2.95 -15.30 0.19
N ALA A 127 -2.75 -16.57 -0.16
CA ALA A 127 -1.56 -17.04 -0.86
C ALA A 127 -1.56 -16.68 -2.35
N ASP A 128 -2.75 -16.56 -2.96
CA ASP A 128 -2.91 -16.25 -4.38
C ASP A 128 -2.81 -14.74 -4.58
N LYS A 129 -1.68 -14.27 -5.14
CA LYS A 129 -1.45 -12.85 -5.39
C LYS A 129 -1.34 -12.63 -6.88
N ARG A 130 -2.20 -11.78 -7.43
CA ARG A 130 -2.20 -11.43 -8.85
C ARG A 130 -1.75 -9.99 -9.03
N VAL A 131 -0.72 -9.79 -9.84
CA VAL A 131 -0.37 -8.46 -10.35
C VAL A 131 -1.47 -8.03 -11.31
N ILE A 132 -2.06 -6.85 -11.06
CA ILE A 132 -3.05 -6.25 -11.96
C ILE A 132 -2.51 -5.01 -12.67
N ALA A 133 -1.46 -4.38 -12.14
CA ALA A 133 -0.76 -3.29 -12.81
C ALA A 133 0.69 -3.19 -12.31
N GLY A 134 1.58 -2.69 -13.19
CA GLY A 134 2.97 -2.40 -12.89
C GLY A 134 3.92 -3.59 -13.07
N ASP A 135 5.20 -3.28 -13.16
CA ASP A 135 6.26 -4.26 -13.32
C ASP A 135 6.80 -4.67 -11.95
N TRP A 136 6.76 -5.97 -11.65
CA TRP A 136 7.26 -6.50 -10.38
C TRP A 136 8.57 -7.26 -10.59
N PRO A 137 9.73 -6.66 -10.29
CA PRO A 137 10.99 -7.33 -10.53
C PRO A 137 11.19 -8.51 -9.57
N ALA A 138 11.85 -9.55 -10.06
CA ALA A 138 11.87 -10.87 -9.43
C ALA A 138 12.53 -10.87 -8.04
N ALA A 139 13.54 -10.02 -7.82
CA ALA A 139 14.25 -9.94 -6.54
C ALA A 139 13.35 -9.34 -5.45
N GLU A 140 12.62 -8.28 -5.79
CA GLU A 140 11.67 -7.59 -4.91
C GLU A 140 10.46 -8.49 -4.64
N ARG A 141 10.01 -9.25 -5.63
CA ARG A 141 8.98 -10.28 -5.44
C ARG A 141 9.43 -11.34 -4.45
N ALA A 142 10.64 -11.87 -4.56
CA ALA A 142 11.16 -12.87 -3.62
C ALA A 142 11.27 -12.31 -2.19
N ALA A 143 11.76 -11.08 -2.04
CA ALA A 143 11.83 -10.39 -0.75
C ALA A 143 10.44 -10.17 -0.13
N PHE A 144 9.46 -9.78 -0.95
CA PHE A 144 8.09 -9.61 -0.49
C PHE A 144 7.47 -10.94 -0.05
N GLU A 145 7.61 -12.02 -0.82
CA GLU A 145 7.07 -13.33 -0.45
C GLU A 145 7.71 -13.86 0.85
N LYS A 146 9.00 -13.59 1.07
CA LYS A 146 9.67 -13.91 2.34
C LYS A 146 9.12 -13.10 3.52
N ALA A 147 8.80 -11.82 3.30
CA ALA A 147 8.23 -10.94 4.32
C ALA A 147 6.73 -11.18 4.58
N TRP A 148 6.01 -11.81 3.64
CA TRP A 148 4.55 -11.94 3.69
C TRP A 148 3.99 -12.55 4.98
N PRO A 149 4.54 -13.65 5.54
CA PRO A 149 4.03 -14.20 6.80
C PRO A 149 4.13 -13.20 7.96
N ALA A 150 5.22 -12.44 8.04
CA ALA A 150 5.41 -11.43 9.08
C ALA A 150 4.49 -10.22 8.87
N LEU A 151 4.28 -9.78 7.62
CA LEU A 151 3.30 -8.74 7.28
C LEU A 151 1.88 -9.14 7.70
N ALA A 152 1.47 -10.35 7.35
CA ALA A 152 0.14 -10.88 7.71
C ALA A 152 -0.05 -11.01 9.22
N ALA A 153 0.99 -11.46 9.95
CA ALA A 153 0.95 -11.55 11.41
C ALA A 153 0.97 -10.18 12.10
N ALA A 154 1.65 -9.18 11.52
CA ALA A 154 1.64 -7.81 12.02
C ALA A 154 0.28 -7.14 11.80
N GLN A 155 -0.38 -7.41 10.67
CA GLN A 155 -1.70 -6.84 10.37
C GLN A 155 -2.76 -7.21 11.43
N SER A 156 -2.65 -8.40 12.03
CA SER A 156 -3.56 -8.84 13.11
C SER A 156 -3.22 -8.28 14.50
N GLN A 157 -2.17 -7.47 14.64
CA GLN A 157 -1.73 -6.86 15.89
C GLN A 157 -1.81 -5.34 15.79
N GLU A 158 -2.98 -4.77 16.12
CA GLU A 158 -3.28 -3.36 15.89
C GLU A 158 -2.37 -2.36 16.63
N ASP A 159 -1.80 -2.78 17.76
CA ASP A 159 -0.90 -2.03 18.64
C ASP A 159 0.49 -1.80 18.05
N LEU A 160 0.87 -2.58 17.04
CA LEU A 160 2.12 -2.38 16.29
C LEU A 160 2.09 -1.15 15.37
N TRP A 161 0.90 -0.60 15.12
CA TRP A 161 0.69 0.43 14.10
C TRP A 161 0.33 1.78 14.71
N GLU A 162 0.94 2.86 14.21
CA GLU A 162 0.47 4.21 14.49
C GLU A 162 -0.91 4.44 13.84
N LEU A 163 -1.93 4.72 14.65
CA LEU A 163 -3.25 5.08 14.15
C LEU A 163 -3.25 6.52 13.63
N ILE A 164 -3.59 6.71 12.35
CA ILE A 164 -3.78 8.05 11.79
C ILE A 164 -5.20 8.53 12.08
N GLU A 165 -5.31 9.62 12.82
CA GLU A 165 -6.60 10.29 13.02
C GLU A 165 -7.05 10.95 11.72
N THR A 166 -8.15 10.46 11.15
CA THR A 166 -8.81 11.15 10.04
C THR A 166 -9.59 12.33 10.60
N ARG A 167 -9.14 13.57 10.36
CA ARG A 167 -9.98 14.74 10.62
C ARG A 167 -11.21 14.65 9.71
N ARG A 168 -12.38 14.59 10.34
CA ARG A 168 -13.68 14.68 9.68
C ARG A 168 -13.90 16.08 9.12
#